data_AF-A0A2D9HTV4-F1
#
_entry.id   AF-A0A2D9HTV4-F1
#
_cell.length_a   1.000
_cell.length_b   1.000
_cell.length_c   1.000
_cell.angle_alpha   90.00
_cell.angle_beta   90.00
_cell.angle_gamma   90.00
#
_symmetry.space_group_name_H-M   'P 1'
#
loop_
_entity.id
_entity.type
_entity.pdbx_description
1 polymer ?
#
loop_
_entity_poly.entity_id
_entity_poly.type
_entity_poly.pdbx_seq_one_letter_code
_entity_poly.pdbx_strand_id
1 'polypeptide(L)' 'MGNLCNQIIKITEDSILDGSLFHNCDRELVFNKNNPKMQQIKDSWSLIEKVGDTYEFKQHALAN' A
#
# COMPACT_ATOMS: atom_id res chain seq x y z
N MET A 1 27.52 11.47 -0.45
CA MET A 1 26.12 11.61 -0.90
C MET A 1 25.61 10.21 -1.21
N GLY A 2 24.95 9.57 -0.23
CA GLY A 2 24.48 8.19 -0.34
C GLY A 2 23.08 8.16 -0.93
N ASN A 3 22.90 7.38 -1.99
CA ASN A 3 21.64 7.19 -2.70
C ASN A 3 20.74 6.25 -1.88
N LEU A 4 19.74 6.80 -1.18
CA LEU A 4 18.84 6.05 -0.28
C LEU A 4 17.62 5.43 -0.99
N CYS A 5 17.49 5.57 -2.32
CA CYS A 5 16.33 5.06 -3.07
C CYS A 5 16.34 3.55 -3.39
N ASN A 6 17.12 2.72 -2.68
CA ASN A 6 17.18 1.27 -2.88
C ASN A 6 16.72 0.44 -1.67
N GLN A 7 16.13 1.06 -0.65
CA GLN A 7 15.49 0.30 0.42
C GLN A 7 14.07 -0.10 -0.01
N ILE A 8 13.81 -1.41 -0.04
CA ILE A 8 12.46 -1.95 -0.10
C ILE A 8 11.74 -1.44 1.16
N ILE A 9 10.90 -0.42 1.00
CA ILE A 9 10.13 0.15 2.11
C ILE A 9 9.07 -0.88 2.50
N LYS A 10 9.37 -1.60 3.58
CA LYS A 10 8.39 -2.45 4.25
C LYS A 10 7.42 -1.52 4.95
N ILE A 11 6.20 -1.42 4.42
CA ILE A 11 5.13 -0.62 5.03
C ILE A 11 4.80 -1.25 6.38
N THR A 12 5.01 -0.49 7.45
CA THR A 12 4.55 -0.83 8.80
C THR A 12 3.43 0.12 9.20
N GLU A 13 2.57 -0.31 10.12
CA GLU A 13 1.52 0.55 10.69
C GLU A 13 2.12 1.85 11.24
N ASP A 14 3.22 1.76 11.98
CA ASP A 14 3.94 2.93 12.51
C ASP A 14 4.31 3.95 11.43
N SER A 15 4.82 3.49 10.27
CA SER A 15 5.20 4.37 9.14
C SER A 15 4.02 5.03 8.43
N ILE A 16 2.81 4.49 8.62
CA ILE A 16 1.57 5.10 8.12
C ILE A 16 1.07 6.14 9.15
N LEU A 17 1.11 5.79 10.44
CA LEU A 17 0.58 6.61 11.53
C LEU A 17 1.48 7.82 11.86
N ASP A 18 2.79 7.71 11.66
CA ASP A 18 3.74 8.82 11.90
C ASP A 18 3.69 9.92 10.83
N GLY A 19 2.94 9.69 9.74
CA GLY A 19 2.71 10.68 8.68
C GLY A 19 3.90 10.92 7.75
N SER A 20 5.05 10.27 7.96
CA SER A 20 6.29 10.50 7.20
C SER A 20 6.11 10.32 5.70
N LEU A 21 5.30 9.33 5.28
CA LEU A 21 4.95 9.09 3.88
C LEU A 21 4.19 10.25 3.21
N PHE A 22 3.53 11.11 3.99
CA PHE A 22 2.74 12.23 3.49
C PHE A 22 3.52 13.55 3.50
N HIS A 23 4.49 13.71 4.41
CA HIS A 23 5.21 14.97 4.59
C HIS A 23 6.22 15.31 3.48
N ASN A 24 6.61 14.32 2.66
CA ASN A 24 7.65 14.49 1.64
C ASN A 24 7.23 14.11 0.21
N CYS A 25 5.93 13.90 -0.05
CA CYS A 25 5.47 13.23 -1.28
C CYS A 25 6.12 11.84 -1.51
N ASP A 26 6.76 11.28 -0.48
CA ASP A 26 7.40 9.96 -0.53
C ASP A 26 6.39 8.87 -0.91
N ARG A 27 5.11 9.05 -0.54
CA ARG A 27 4.01 8.22 -1.04
C ARG A 27 4.03 8.06 -2.56
N GLU A 28 4.25 9.12 -3.34
CA GLU A 28 4.24 9.03 -4.79
C GLU A 28 5.51 8.41 -5.36
N LEU A 29 6.64 8.49 -4.65
CA LEU A 29 7.88 7.83 -5.05
C LEU A 29 7.80 6.32 -4.79
N VAL A 30 7.25 5.94 -3.64
CA VAL A 30 7.17 4.54 -3.16
C VAL A 30 5.97 3.79 -3.73
N PHE A 31 4.83 4.48 -3.84
CA PHE A 31 3.55 3.96 -4.34
C PHE A 31 3.15 4.62 -5.65
N ASN A 32 4.13 4.85 -6.53
CA ASN A 32 3.85 5.38 -7.86
C ASN A 32 2.83 4.49 -8.60
N LYS A 33 2.13 5.09 -9.57
CA LYS A 33 1.11 4.39 -10.36
C LYS A 33 1.62 3.15 -11.12
N ASN A 34 2.92 2.99 -11.27
CA ASN A 34 3.52 1.85 -11.97
C ASN A 34 3.90 0.71 -11.00
N ASN A 35 3.73 0.90 -9.69
CA ASN A 35 3.97 -0.15 -8.71
C ASN A 35 2.92 -1.25 -8.87
N PRO A 36 3.31 -2.50 -9.21
CA PRO A 36 2.37 -3.59 -9.45
C PRO A 36 1.45 -3.87 -8.25
N LYS A 37 1.96 -3.69 -7.03
CA LYS A 37 1.18 -3.85 -5.80
C LYS A 37 0.08 -2.78 -5.67
N MET A 38 0.33 -1.57 -6.16
CA MET A 38 -0.67 -0.50 -6.19
C MET A 38 -1.74 -0.75 -7.25
N GLN A 39 -1.39 -1.36 -8.38
CA GLN A 39 -2.36 -1.79 -9.39
C GLN A 39 -3.24 -2.92 -8.83
N GLN A 40 -2.63 -3.93 -8.21
CA GLN A 40 -3.35 -5.02 -7.55
C GLN A 40 -4.37 -4.50 -6.51
N ILE A 41 -3.98 -3.53 -5.67
CA ILE A 41 -4.90 -2.92 -4.69
C ILE A 41 -6.06 -2.21 -5.37
N LYS A 42 -5.82 -1.45 -6.45
CA LYS A 42 -6.88 -0.77 -7.21
C LYS A 42 -7.85 -1.76 -7.84
N ASP A 43 -7.31 -2.79 -8.49
CA ASP A 43 -8.11 -3.82 -9.18
C ASP A 43 -8.94 -4.64 -8.17
N SER A 44 -8.41 -4.80 -6.96
CA SER A 44 -9.06 -5.57 -5.89
C SER A 44 -9.97 -4.73 -4.99
N TRP A 45 -10.03 -3.41 -5.14
CA TRP A 45 -10.80 -2.53 -4.24
C TRP A 45 -12.29 -2.89 -4.21
N SER A 46 -12.85 -3.30 -5.35
CA SER A 46 -14.24 -3.75 -5.49
C SER A 46 -14.54 -5.06 -4.75
N LEU A 47 -13.50 -5.74 -4.27
CA LEU A 47 -13.56 -7.04 -3.61
C LEU A 47 -13.48 -6.92 -2.09
N ILE A 48 -13.47 -5.71 -1.55
CA ILE A 48 -13.64 -5.48 -0.12
C ILE A 48 -15.10 -5.77 0.24
N GLU A 49 -15.30 -6.63 1.24
CA GLU A 49 -16.62 -6.96 1.77
C GLU A 49 -16.69 -6.72 3.28
N LYS A 50 -17.91 -6.54 3.78
CA LYS A 50 -18.16 -6.41 5.22
C LYS A 50 -18.42 -7.80 5.79
N VAL A 51 -17.63 -8.21 6.78
CA VAL A 51 -17.77 -9.48 7.50
C VAL A 51 -18.01 -9.15 8.97
N GLY A 52 -19.26 -9.28 9.43
CA GLY A 52 -19.63 -8.79 10.77
C GLY A 52 -19.42 -7.28 10.89
N ASP A 53 -18.51 -6.84 11.76
CA ASP A 53 -18.15 -5.44 11.96
C ASP A 53 -16.80 -5.05 11.33
N THR A 54 -16.12 -5.97 10.63
CA THR A 54 -14.84 -5.73 9.96
C THR A 54 -15.01 -5.61 8.43
N TYR A 55 -14.01 -5.01 7.78
CA TYR A 55 -13.90 -4.96 6.33
C TYR A 55 -12.68 -5.76 5.90
N GLU A 56 -12.88 -6.70 4.98
CA GLU A 56 -11.86 -7.66 4.56
C GLU A 56 -11.88 -7.84 3.05
N PHE A 57 -10.74 -8.20 2.45
CA PHE A 57 -10.70 -8.57 1.04
C PHE A 57 -11.23 -9.99 0.86
N LYS A 58 -12.11 -10.19 -0.14
CA LYS A 58 -12.50 -11.54 -0.57
C LYS A 58 -11.28 -12.37 -0.92
N GLN A 59 -11.31 -13.68 -0.66
CA GLN A 59 -10.16 -14.57 -0.86
C GLN A 59 -9.56 -14.50 -2.28
N HIS A 60 -10.37 -14.30 -3.32
CA HIS A 60 -9.88 -14.20 -4.70
C HIS A 60 -9.10 -12.90 -4.99
N ALA A 61 -9.21 -11.88 -4.15
CA ALA A 61 -8.36 -10.69 -4.21
C ALA A 61 -6.91 -10.97 -3.75
N LEU A 62 -6.71 -12.05 -2.98
CA LEU A 62 -5.43 -12.42 -2.37
C LEU A 62 -4.67 -13.49 -3.19
N ALA A 63 -5.27 -14.01 -4.26
CA ALA A 63 -4.80 -15.18 -5.00
C ALA A 63 -3.82 -14.89 -6.16
N ASN A 64 -3.19 -13.70 -6.19
CA ASN A 64 -2.22 -13.30 -7.22
C ASN A 64 -0.80 -13.21 -6.68
#